data_AF-A0A1A6A2V8-F1
#
_entry.id   AF-A0A1A6A2V8-F1
#
_cell.length_a   1.000
_cell.length_b   1.000
_cell.length_c   1.000
_cell.angle_alpha   90.00
_cell.angle_beta   90.00
_cell.angle_gamma   90.00
#
_symmetry.space_group_name_H-M   'P 1'
#
loop_
_entity.id
_entity.type
_entity.pdbx_description
1 polymer ?
#
loop_
_entity_poly.entity_id
_entity_poly.type
_entity_poly.pdbx_seq_one_letter_code
_entity_poly.pdbx_strand_id
1 'polypeptide(L)'
;MLLNTAVILLASSSALAIPTEFTENQDLKRELGGISLWRGKVGPKVDDVMQHDMGMDWLYCVASWLAESEQHQKKLIDRLPGVSLEQGGQTISDTNVELWNIKENTWKTYEGRKYSEVMVGSNGNGSMAYDDLWWPGALGDVARVIADEEGYAPEDYIIPTGINADVGMKMLLGEDGASKKLEGDDDQIRDELHQVLDGANTSPVCPWRNNLWITVLSTEEGTNIETYHSDKHEYKIESFDDVYQHTTWYAKLEESL
;
A
#
# COMPACT_ATOMS: atom_id res chain seq x y z
N MET A 1 -43.30 66.69 -8.67
CA MET A 1 -42.53 65.56 -9.24
C MET A 1 -41.09 66.00 -9.45
N LEU A 2 -40.21 65.62 -8.53
CA LEU A 2 -38.78 65.31 -8.69
C LEU A 2 -38.30 64.83 -7.30
N LEU A 3 -37.48 63.79 -7.33
CA LEU A 3 -37.14 62.84 -6.28
C LEU A 3 -35.99 63.31 -5.35
N ASN A 4 -35.77 62.50 -4.31
CA ASN A 4 -34.50 62.24 -3.59
C ASN A 4 -34.17 63.18 -2.41
N THR A 5 -33.67 62.74 -1.26
CA THR A 5 -32.91 61.51 -0.96
C THR A 5 -32.96 61.25 0.56
N ALA A 6 -33.23 60.02 0.97
CA ALA A 6 -32.95 59.57 2.33
C ALA A 6 -31.50 59.10 2.39
N VAL A 7 -30.72 59.70 3.28
CA VAL A 7 -29.36 59.27 3.63
C VAL A 7 -29.49 58.17 4.67
N ILE A 8 -29.13 56.93 4.33
CA ILE A 8 -28.91 55.86 5.30
C ILE A 8 -27.40 55.62 5.36
N LEU A 9 -26.79 55.99 6.49
CA LEU A 9 -25.45 55.55 6.85
C LEU A 9 -25.47 54.03 7.06
N LEU A 10 -24.70 53.31 6.25
CA LEU A 10 -24.27 51.96 6.60
C LEU A 10 -22.80 52.02 7.01
N ALA A 11 -22.58 51.70 8.29
CA ALA A 11 -21.27 51.43 8.84
C ALA A 11 -20.69 50.19 8.13
N SER A 12 -19.62 50.37 7.39
CA SER A 12 -18.81 49.29 6.86
C SER A 12 -17.98 48.69 8.01
N SER A 13 -18.37 47.51 8.46
CA SER A 13 -17.46 46.64 9.20
C SER A 13 -16.30 46.28 8.29
N SER A 14 -15.09 46.65 8.69
CA SER A 14 -13.86 46.10 8.12
C SER A 14 -13.84 44.60 8.39
N ALA A 15 -14.36 43.80 7.46
CA ALA A 15 -13.90 42.43 7.33
C ALA A 15 -12.45 42.53 6.86
N LEU A 16 -11.52 42.37 7.78
CA LEU A 16 -10.15 41.97 7.45
C LEU A 16 -10.28 40.64 6.69
N ALA A 17 -10.28 40.73 5.36
CA ALA A 17 -9.99 39.60 4.51
C ALA A 17 -8.56 39.18 4.85
N ILE A 18 -8.43 38.09 5.60
CA ILE A 18 -7.17 37.35 5.69
C ILE A 18 -6.83 37.00 4.24
N PRO A 19 -5.64 37.36 3.71
CA PRO A 19 -5.27 36.97 2.37
C PRO A 19 -5.24 35.45 2.32
N THR A 20 -6.07 34.87 1.45
CA THR A 20 -5.92 33.51 0.95
C THR A 20 -4.64 33.44 0.13
N GLU A 21 -3.49 33.37 0.82
CA GLU A 21 -2.18 33.20 0.20
C GLU A 21 -1.46 31.98 0.79
N PHE A 22 -2.14 30.86 1.03
CA PHE A 22 -1.45 29.64 1.49
C PHE A 22 -2.23 28.39 1.13
N THR A 23 -2.17 27.94 -0.13
CA THR A 23 -2.32 26.50 -0.47
C THR A 23 -1.90 26.17 -1.92
N GLU A 24 -2.12 27.05 -2.90
CA GLU A 24 -1.92 26.67 -4.32
C GLU A 24 -0.44 26.53 -4.78
N ASN A 25 0.56 26.97 -4.01
CA ASN A 25 1.93 27.14 -4.55
C ASN A 25 2.92 26.00 -4.21
N GLN A 26 2.58 25.10 -3.28
CA GLN A 26 3.42 23.92 -2.99
C GLN A 26 3.06 22.72 -3.86
N ASP A 27 1.77 22.48 -4.07
CA ASP A 27 1.29 21.35 -4.88
C ASP A 27 1.68 21.52 -6.36
N LEU A 28 1.59 22.74 -6.90
CA LEU A 28 2.03 23.09 -8.27
C LEU A 28 3.56 23.00 -8.46
N LYS A 29 4.37 23.29 -7.43
CA LYS A 29 5.83 23.13 -7.50
C LYS A 29 6.25 21.65 -7.44
N ARG A 30 5.48 20.82 -6.74
CA ARG A 30 5.68 19.36 -6.67
C ARG A 30 5.31 18.67 -7.98
N GLU A 31 4.26 19.13 -8.65
CA GLU A 31 3.88 18.70 -10.01
C GLU A 31 5.01 18.86 -11.05
N LEU A 32 5.87 19.87 -10.87
CA LEU A 32 6.94 20.21 -11.81
C LEU A 32 8.31 19.65 -11.40
N GLY A 33 8.46 19.23 -10.14
CA GLY A 33 9.75 18.83 -9.55
C GLY A 33 10.07 17.35 -9.69
N GLY A 34 9.05 16.49 -9.79
CA GLY A 34 9.16 15.03 -9.69
C GLY A 34 9.26 14.56 -8.23
N ILE A 35 9.36 13.24 -8.04
CA ILE A 35 9.35 12.57 -6.73
C ILE A 35 10.38 11.44 -6.70
N SER A 36 10.96 11.12 -5.54
CA SER A 36 11.84 9.96 -5.42
C SER A 36 11.03 8.66 -5.38
N LEU A 37 11.59 7.56 -5.90
CA LEU A 37 10.97 6.25 -5.72
C LEU A 37 11.05 5.84 -4.26
N TRP A 38 12.26 5.81 -3.69
CA TRP A 38 12.55 5.48 -2.29
C TRP A 38 13.61 6.43 -1.70
N ARG A 39 13.85 6.32 -0.40
CA ARG A 39 14.83 7.16 0.30
C ARG A 39 16.27 6.76 -0.06
N GLY A 40 16.98 7.65 -0.75
CA GLY A 40 18.42 7.50 -1.01
C GLY A 40 18.79 6.23 -1.81
N LYS A 41 19.93 5.61 -1.49
CA LYS A 41 20.46 4.43 -2.20
C LYS A 41 20.15 3.09 -1.52
N VAL A 42 19.28 3.07 -0.51
CA VAL A 42 19.05 1.90 0.34
C VAL A 42 17.84 1.06 -0.06
N GLY A 43 17.21 1.41 -1.19
CA GLY A 43 16.06 0.67 -1.73
C GLY A 43 14.75 0.95 -1.01
N PRO A 44 13.67 0.31 -1.47
CA PRO A 44 12.37 0.41 -0.81
C PRO A 44 12.44 -0.15 0.60
N LYS A 45 11.78 0.48 1.56
CA LYS A 45 11.73 0.07 2.97
C LYS A 45 10.30 -0.21 3.41
N VAL A 46 10.17 -1.02 4.47
CA VAL A 46 8.86 -1.40 5.01
C VAL A 46 8.06 -0.15 5.44
N ASP A 47 8.74 0.84 6.01
CA ASP A 47 8.18 2.13 6.43
C ASP A 47 7.93 3.10 5.26
N ASP A 48 8.15 2.68 4.02
CA ASP A 48 7.61 3.38 2.86
C ASP A 48 6.13 2.97 2.63
N VAL A 49 5.71 1.78 3.11
CA VAL A 49 4.42 1.17 2.78
C VAL A 49 3.32 1.61 3.74
N MET A 50 2.40 2.44 3.25
CA MET A 50 1.22 2.86 4.01
C MET A 50 -0.04 2.71 3.15
N GLN A 51 -1.06 2.00 3.64
CA GLN A 51 -2.28 1.75 2.85
C GLN A 51 -3.30 2.88 2.90
N HIS A 52 -3.38 3.64 3.99
CA HIS A 52 -4.43 4.64 4.20
C HIS A 52 -5.82 4.09 3.79
N ASP A 53 -6.64 4.88 3.11
CA ASP A 53 -7.97 4.50 2.66
C ASP A 53 -7.97 3.63 1.38
N MET A 54 -6.82 3.12 0.91
CA MET A 54 -6.75 2.36 -0.35
C MET A 54 -7.25 0.92 -0.24
N GLY A 55 -7.39 0.36 0.96
CA GLY A 55 -7.82 -1.02 1.16
C GLY A 55 -6.95 -2.05 0.43
N MET A 56 -5.65 -1.77 0.34
CA MET A 56 -4.65 -2.58 -0.38
C MET A 56 -3.80 -3.42 0.57
N ASP A 57 -4.30 -3.71 1.77
CA ASP A 57 -3.66 -4.57 2.76
C ASP A 57 -3.21 -5.92 2.17
N TRP A 58 -4.02 -6.50 1.29
CA TRP A 58 -3.72 -7.75 0.58
C TRP A 58 -2.45 -7.68 -0.29
N LEU A 59 -2.18 -6.54 -0.91
CA LEU A 59 -0.98 -6.30 -1.74
C LEU A 59 0.19 -5.83 -0.87
N TYR A 60 -0.09 -4.90 0.03
CA TYR A 60 0.92 -4.22 0.84
C TYR A 60 1.49 -5.14 1.92
N CYS A 61 0.76 -6.18 2.35
CA CYS A 61 1.36 -7.23 3.16
C CYS A 61 2.61 -7.84 2.48
N VAL A 62 2.48 -8.19 1.21
CA VAL A 62 3.57 -8.79 0.44
C VAL A 62 4.64 -7.76 0.10
N ALA A 63 4.24 -6.54 -0.27
CA ALA A 63 5.19 -5.46 -0.57
C ALA A 63 6.07 -5.08 0.64
N SER A 64 5.48 -5.00 1.83
CA SER A 64 6.19 -4.78 3.08
C SER A 64 7.20 -5.89 3.37
N TRP A 65 6.82 -7.16 3.18
CA TRP A 65 7.75 -8.29 3.32
C TRP A 65 8.92 -8.19 2.33
N LEU A 66 8.65 -7.83 1.08
CA LEU A 66 9.71 -7.65 0.08
C LEU A 66 10.64 -6.48 0.41
N ALA A 67 10.16 -5.47 1.13
CA ALA A 67 10.92 -4.29 1.51
C ALA A 67 11.77 -4.49 2.78
N GLU A 68 11.55 -5.58 3.54
CA GLU A 68 12.19 -5.87 4.82
C GLU A 68 13.71 -6.01 4.74
N SER A 69 14.20 -6.82 3.80
CA SER A 69 15.63 -7.09 3.64
C SER A 69 16.12 -6.86 2.22
N GLU A 70 17.40 -6.51 2.09
CA GLU A 70 18.05 -6.30 0.79
C GLU A 70 17.94 -7.53 -0.13
N GLN A 71 17.89 -8.72 0.46
CA GLN A 71 17.69 -9.98 -0.27
C GLN A 71 16.37 -10.01 -1.02
N HIS A 72 15.29 -9.49 -0.42
CA HIS A 72 13.95 -9.51 -1.00
C HIS A 72 13.68 -8.28 -1.87
N GLN A 73 14.26 -7.13 -1.51
CA GLN A 73 14.04 -5.85 -2.20
C GLN A 73 14.30 -5.90 -3.70
N LYS A 74 15.24 -6.75 -4.14
CA LYS A 74 15.49 -6.95 -5.57
C LYS A 74 14.23 -7.37 -6.33
N LYS A 75 13.41 -8.29 -5.78
CA LYS A 75 12.17 -8.73 -6.43
C LYS A 75 11.19 -7.56 -6.61
N LEU A 76 11.14 -6.63 -5.66
CA LEU A 76 10.32 -5.41 -5.76
C LEU A 76 10.88 -4.41 -6.80
N ILE A 77 12.21 -4.21 -6.83
CA ILE A 77 12.87 -3.36 -7.83
C ILE A 77 12.67 -3.92 -9.24
N ASP A 78 12.70 -5.24 -9.41
CA ASP A 78 12.42 -5.92 -10.69
C ASP A 78 10.98 -5.71 -11.19
N ARG A 79 10.07 -5.14 -10.36
CA ARG A 79 8.72 -4.70 -10.77
C ARG A 79 8.68 -3.26 -11.30
N LEU A 80 9.81 -2.57 -11.34
CA LEU A 80 9.94 -1.20 -11.81
C LEU A 80 10.91 -1.17 -13.00
N PRO A 81 10.47 -1.52 -14.22
CA PRO A 81 11.36 -1.67 -15.37
C PRO A 81 12.19 -0.42 -15.65
N GLY A 82 13.49 -0.61 -15.85
CA GLY A 82 14.42 0.48 -16.12
C GLY A 82 14.87 1.28 -14.90
N VAL A 83 14.45 0.89 -13.70
CA VAL A 83 14.89 1.48 -12.44
C VAL A 83 16.00 0.64 -11.82
N SER A 84 17.08 1.30 -11.41
CA SER A 84 18.11 0.72 -10.55
C SER A 84 18.03 1.28 -9.13
N LEU A 85 18.66 0.58 -8.17
CA LEU A 85 18.79 1.01 -6.77
C LEU A 85 19.26 2.48 -6.63
N GLU A 86 20.22 2.87 -7.46
CA GLU A 86 20.80 4.22 -7.45
C GLU A 86 19.90 5.29 -8.06
N GLN A 87 19.03 4.91 -8.98
CA GLN A 87 18.07 5.82 -9.63
C GLN A 87 16.87 6.09 -8.75
N GLY A 88 16.42 5.14 -7.92
CA GLY A 88 15.21 5.36 -7.14
C GLY A 88 15.34 6.38 -5.99
N GLY A 89 16.56 6.71 -5.58
CA GLY A 89 16.80 7.86 -4.70
C GLY A 89 16.72 9.22 -5.40
N GLN A 90 16.75 9.23 -6.75
CA GLN A 90 16.69 10.44 -7.55
C GLN A 90 15.23 10.81 -7.83
N THR A 91 15.02 12.09 -8.06
CA THR A 91 13.72 12.61 -8.42
C THR A 91 13.36 12.18 -9.84
N ILE A 92 12.26 11.44 -9.99
CA ILE A 92 11.71 10.97 -11.26
C ILE A 92 10.36 11.65 -11.55
N SER A 93 10.02 11.80 -12.82
CA SER A 93 8.72 12.32 -13.28
C SER A 93 7.64 11.25 -13.39
N ASP A 94 8.07 10.03 -13.70
CA ASP A 94 7.27 8.89 -14.07
C ASP A 94 8.14 7.63 -14.02
N THR A 95 7.52 6.48 -13.77
CA THR A 95 8.09 5.19 -14.10
C THR A 95 6.97 4.18 -14.34
N ASN A 96 7.32 3.03 -14.89
CA ASN A 96 6.40 1.95 -15.14
C ASN A 96 6.38 0.98 -13.96
N VAL A 97 5.24 0.31 -13.77
CA VAL A 97 5.11 -0.82 -12.86
C VAL A 97 4.78 -2.04 -13.68
N GLU A 98 5.51 -3.12 -13.46
CA GLU A 98 5.23 -4.43 -14.04
C GLU A 98 4.61 -5.32 -12.96
N LEU A 99 3.39 -5.83 -13.19
CA LEU A 99 2.73 -6.79 -12.30
C LEU A 99 2.22 -7.99 -13.09
N TRP A 100 2.10 -9.12 -12.42
CA TRP A 100 1.51 -10.31 -13.00
C TRP A 100 0.01 -10.10 -13.20
N ASN A 101 -0.44 -10.20 -14.44
CA ASN A 101 -1.85 -10.27 -14.77
C ASN A 101 -2.30 -11.73 -14.63
N ILE A 102 -3.23 -11.99 -13.71
CA ILE A 102 -3.62 -13.35 -13.30
C ILE A 102 -4.42 -13.99 -14.44
N LYS A 103 -5.34 -13.25 -15.04
CA LYS A 103 -6.18 -13.72 -16.16
C LYS A 103 -5.39 -14.13 -17.41
N GLU A 104 -4.39 -13.35 -17.78
CA GLU A 104 -3.54 -13.61 -18.95
C GLU A 104 -2.31 -14.46 -18.61
N ASN A 105 -2.07 -14.72 -17.32
CA ASN A 105 -0.96 -15.51 -16.82
C ASN A 105 0.40 -15.00 -17.36
N THR A 106 0.61 -13.69 -17.30
CA THR A 106 1.79 -13.02 -17.85
C THR A 106 2.11 -11.72 -17.11
N TRP A 107 3.39 -11.31 -17.14
CA TRP A 107 3.80 -9.99 -16.67
C TRP A 107 3.33 -8.91 -17.63
N LYS A 108 2.69 -7.87 -17.10
CA LYS A 108 2.28 -6.70 -17.87
C LYS A 108 2.86 -5.44 -17.27
N THR A 109 3.44 -4.63 -18.13
CA THR A 109 3.91 -3.28 -17.80
C THR A 109 2.77 -2.28 -17.97
N TYR A 110 2.50 -1.51 -16.93
CA TYR A 110 1.58 -0.39 -16.95
C TYR A 110 2.36 0.89 -16.73
N GLU A 111 1.94 1.96 -17.40
CA GLU A 111 2.41 3.30 -17.07
C GLU A 111 1.92 3.64 -15.67
N GLY A 112 2.85 3.80 -14.72
CA GLY A 112 2.50 4.29 -13.41
C GLY A 112 2.05 5.75 -13.54
N ARG A 113 0.93 6.11 -12.90
CA ARG A 113 0.44 7.49 -12.96
C ARG A 113 1.48 8.47 -12.42
N LYS A 114 1.47 9.68 -12.98
CA LYS A 114 2.25 10.79 -12.44
C LYS A 114 1.84 10.98 -10.98
N TYR A 115 2.81 11.32 -10.14
CA TYR A 115 2.58 11.55 -8.70
C TYR A 115 1.37 12.45 -8.42
N SER A 116 1.18 13.51 -9.21
CA SER A 116 0.04 14.41 -9.06
C SER A 116 -1.31 13.76 -9.31
N GLU A 117 -1.40 12.76 -10.18
CA GLU A 117 -2.64 12.03 -10.47
C GLU A 117 -2.91 10.94 -9.42
N VAL A 118 -1.86 10.38 -8.81
CA VAL A 118 -1.97 9.49 -7.63
C VAL A 118 -2.49 10.27 -6.41
N MET A 119 -2.07 11.54 -6.27
CA MET A 119 -2.51 12.43 -5.19
C MET A 119 -3.92 13.02 -5.42
N VAL A 120 -4.30 13.31 -6.68
CA VAL A 120 -5.56 14.01 -7.04
C VAL A 120 -6.70 13.06 -7.46
N GLY A 121 -6.39 11.81 -7.82
CA GLY A 121 -7.38 10.79 -8.22
C GLY A 121 -8.27 10.26 -7.09
N SER A 122 -7.99 10.63 -5.84
CA SER A 122 -8.87 10.41 -4.69
C SER A 122 -9.82 11.61 -4.58
N ASN A 123 -11.08 11.46 -4.99
CA ASN A 123 -12.10 12.48 -4.78
C ASN A 123 -12.27 12.76 -3.27
N GLY A 124 -11.49 13.69 -2.73
CA GLY A 124 -11.71 14.34 -1.44
C GLY A 124 -11.01 13.75 -0.20
N ASN A 125 -10.30 12.63 -0.27
CA ASN A 125 -9.56 12.07 0.86
C ASN A 125 -8.14 11.66 0.41
N GLY A 126 -7.19 12.57 0.61
CA GLY A 126 -5.81 12.42 0.18
C GLY A 126 -5.15 11.16 0.72
N SER A 127 -4.94 10.18 -0.17
CA SER A 127 -3.92 9.16 0.02
C SER A 127 -2.57 9.83 -0.13
N MET A 128 -2.01 10.34 0.97
CA MET A 128 -0.65 10.85 0.94
C MET A 128 0.29 9.67 0.65
N ALA A 129 1.14 9.82 -0.37
CA ALA A 129 2.42 9.16 -0.30
C ALA A 129 3.07 9.57 1.03
N TYR A 130 3.28 8.62 1.93
CA TYR A 130 4.04 8.91 3.14
C TYR A 130 5.46 9.32 2.72
N ASP A 131 5.92 10.47 3.20
CA ASP A 131 7.24 11.07 2.95
C ASP A 131 7.65 11.30 1.48
N ASP A 132 6.71 11.63 0.59
CA ASP A 132 7.04 11.97 -0.81
C ASP A 132 7.77 10.79 -1.52
N LEU A 133 7.31 9.55 -1.33
CA LEU A 133 7.80 8.36 -2.05
C LEU A 133 6.76 7.79 -3.03
N TRP A 134 7.17 7.54 -4.26
CA TRP A 134 6.23 7.18 -5.33
C TRP A 134 5.87 5.69 -5.39
N TRP A 135 6.80 4.80 -5.04
CA TRP A 135 6.68 3.38 -5.37
C TRP A 135 5.46 2.66 -4.77
N PRO A 136 5.04 2.89 -3.50
CA PRO A 136 3.92 2.15 -2.93
C PRO A 136 2.60 2.57 -3.59
N GLY A 137 2.38 3.87 -3.76
CA GLY A 137 1.16 4.41 -4.37
C GLY A 137 1.00 4.00 -5.83
N ALA A 138 2.09 3.99 -6.60
CA ALA A 138 2.06 3.53 -7.98
C ALA A 138 1.79 2.03 -8.10
N LEU A 139 2.40 1.23 -7.22
CA LEU A 139 2.11 -0.20 -7.11
C LEU A 139 0.62 -0.44 -6.82
N GLY A 140 0.06 0.31 -5.85
CA GLY A 140 -1.36 0.25 -5.52
C GLY A 140 -2.27 0.64 -6.68
N ASP A 141 -2.00 1.74 -7.39
CA ASP A 141 -2.86 2.16 -8.51
C ASP A 141 -2.86 1.13 -9.66
N VAL A 142 -1.70 0.59 -10.02
CA VAL A 142 -1.61 -0.44 -11.07
C VAL A 142 -2.29 -1.73 -10.64
N ALA A 143 -2.10 -2.17 -9.39
CA ALA A 143 -2.79 -3.34 -8.87
C ALA A 143 -4.32 -3.16 -8.84
N ARG A 144 -4.81 -1.95 -8.53
CA ARG A 144 -6.24 -1.61 -8.60
C ARG A 144 -6.77 -1.73 -10.02
N VAL A 145 -6.05 -1.19 -11.02
CA VAL A 145 -6.43 -1.33 -12.44
C VAL A 145 -6.56 -2.79 -12.84
N ILE A 146 -5.58 -3.62 -12.47
CA ILE A 146 -5.63 -5.07 -12.76
C ILE A 146 -6.81 -5.72 -12.03
N ALA A 147 -7.00 -5.41 -10.74
CA ALA A 147 -8.11 -5.95 -9.95
C ALA A 147 -9.48 -5.59 -10.55
N ASP A 148 -9.64 -4.35 -11.04
CA ASP A 148 -10.85 -3.86 -11.72
C ASP A 148 -11.06 -4.59 -13.06
N GLU A 149 -10.01 -4.74 -13.88
CA GLU A 149 -10.06 -5.46 -15.17
C GLU A 149 -10.40 -6.94 -15.01
N GLU A 150 -9.99 -7.54 -13.89
CA GLU A 150 -10.22 -8.94 -13.58
C GLU A 150 -11.53 -9.21 -12.81
N GLY A 151 -12.20 -8.15 -12.34
CA GLY A 151 -13.47 -8.27 -11.61
C GLY A 151 -13.32 -8.72 -10.15
N TYR A 152 -12.15 -8.51 -9.55
CA TYR A 152 -11.93 -8.72 -8.12
C TYR A 152 -12.50 -7.60 -7.26
N ALA A 153 -12.63 -6.39 -7.83
CA ALA A 153 -13.36 -5.29 -7.20
C ALA A 153 -14.88 -5.55 -7.31
N PRO A 154 -15.62 -5.60 -6.18
CA PRO A 154 -17.09 -5.64 -6.22
C PRO A 154 -17.63 -4.41 -6.96
N GLU A 155 -18.65 -4.57 -7.81
CA GLU A 155 -19.20 -3.51 -8.69
C GLU A 155 -19.60 -2.20 -7.96
N ASP A 156 -19.78 -2.23 -6.63
CA ASP A 156 -20.22 -1.10 -5.80
C ASP A 156 -19.13 -0.48 -4.90
N TYR A 157 -17.90 -0.98 -4.93
CA TYR A 157 -16.81 -0.49 -4.07
C TYR A 157 -15.79 0.36 -4.85
N ILE A 158 -15.58 1.60 -4.41
CA ILE A 158 -14.52 2.49 -4.90
C ILE A 158 -13.12 2.01 -4.45
N ILE A 159 -13.08 1.13 -3.44
CA ILE A 159 -11.87 0.62 -2.78
C ILE A 159 -11.91 -0.91 -2.81
N PRO A 160 -10.91 -1.61 -3.33
CA PRO A 160 -10.90 -3.07 -3.44
C PRO A 160 -10.67 -3.77 -2.08
N THR A 161 -11.58 -3.59 -1.13
CA THR A 161 -11.56 -4.27 0.17
C THR A 161 -12.07 -5.71 0.05
N GLY A 162 -11.49 -6.64 0.80
CA GLY A 162 -11.94 -8.04 0.83
C GLY A 162 -11.29 -8.95 -0.23
N ILE A 163 -10.28 -8.44 -0.94
CA ILE A 163 -9.37 -9.27 -1.73
C ILE A 163 -8.45 -10.04 -0.78
N ASN A 164 -8.15 -11.29 -1.12
CA ASN A 164 -7.28 -12.13 -0.34
C ASN A 164 -5.79 -11.87 -0.70
N ALA A 165 -4.88 -12.01 0.27
CA ALA A 165 -3.47 -11.70 0.08
C ALA A 165 -2.74 -12.62 -0.92
N ASP A 166 -3.27 -13.80 -1.25
CA ASP A 166 -2.74 -14.65 -2.33
C ASP A 166 -2.77 -13.96 -3.71
N VAL A 167 -3.76 -13.08 -3.95
CA VAL A 167 -3.80 -12.25 -5.15
C VAL A 167 -2.60 -11.30 -5.19
N GLY A 168 -2.26 -10.68 -4.05
CA GLY A 168 -1.09 -9.82 -3.92
C GLY A 168 0.22 -10.56 -4.14
N MET A 169 0.32 -11.78 -3.61
CA MET A 169 1.45 -12.67 -3.84
C MET A 169 1.61 -12.98 -5.32
N LYS A 170 0.53 -13.38 -5.99
CA LYS A 170 0.54 -13.67 -7.42
C LYS A 170 0.93 -12.45 -8.25
N MET A 171 0.36 -11.29 -7.96
CA MET A 171 0.65 -10.04 -8.69
C MET A 171 2.11 -9.59 -8.57
N LEU A 172 2.70 -9.66 -7.37
CA LEU A 172 4.05 -9.18 -7.11
C LEU A 172 5.14 -10.20 -7.46
N LEU A 173 4.85 -11.49 -7.31
CA LEU A 173 5.85 -12.56 -7.43
C LEU A 173 5.67 -13.42 -8.68
N GLY A 174 4.46 -13.45 -9.26
CA GLY A 174 4.09 -14.42 -10.29
C GLY A 174 3.93 -15.86 -9.76
N GLU A 175 4.13 -16.04 -8.45
CA GLU A 175 4.10 -17.31 -7.74
C GLU A 175 2.68 -17.57 -7.18
N ASP A 176 2.23 -18.81 -7.21
CA ASP A 176 0.91 -19.17 -6.67
C ASP A 176 0.93 -19.13 -5.14
N GLY A 177 -0.08 -18.49 -4.58
CA GLY A 177 -0.34 -18.45 -3.14
C GLY A 177 -1.70 -19.04 -2.83
N ALA A 178 -1.92 -19.36 -1.55
CA ALA A 178 -3.18 -19.84 -1.05
C ALA A 178 -3.59 -19.08 0.20
N SER A 179 -4.83 -18.59 0.21
CA SER A 179 -5.48 -18.08 1.41
C SER A 179 -6.37 -19.15 2.02
N LYS A 180 -6.08 -19.53 3.27
CA LYS A 180 -6.76 -20.61 3.98
C LYS A 180 -7.29 -20.11 5.32
N LYS A 181 -8.48 -20.59 5.66
CA LYS A 181 -9.08 -20.41 6.98
C LYS A 181 -8.45 -21.40 7.96
N LEU A 182 -8.12 -20.92 9.15
CA LEU A 182 -7.73 -21.81 10.24
C LEU A 182 -8.96 -22.57 10.75
N GLU A 183 -8.91 -23.89 10.66
CA GLU A 183 -9.99 -24.78 11.07
C GLU A 183 -9.40 -26.02 11.75
N GLY A 184 -10.09 -26.52 12.78
CA GLY A 184 -9.61 -27.62 13.61
C GLY A 184 -9.95 -27.41 15.08
N ASP A 185 -9.43 -28.29 15.93
CA ASP A 185 -9.33 -27.99 17.36
C ASP A 185 -8.16 -27.01 17.64
N ASP A 186 -8.09 -26.50 18.87
CA ASP A 186 -7.10 -25.49 19.26
C ASP A 186 -5.66 -25.96 18.98
N ASP A 187 -5.36 -27.25 19.22
CA ASP A 187 -4.02 -27.81 19.00
C ASP A 187 -3.70 -27.85 17.50
N GLN A 188 -4.63 -28.31 16.65
CA GLN A 188 -4.47 -28.32 15.20
C GLN A 188 -4.27 -26.91 14.62
N ILE A 189 -5.05 -25.93 15.10
CA ILE A 189 -4.93 -24.56 14.61
C ILE A 189 -3.57 -23.96 15.02
N ARG A 190 -3.13 -24.20 16.27
CA ARG A 190 -1.84 -23.72 16.76
C ARG A 190 -0.69 -24.33 15.97
N ASP A 191 -0.72 -25.64 15.75
CA ASP A 191 0.31 -26.36 14.99
C ASP A 191 0.39 -25.84 13.54
N GLU A 192 -0.76 -25.67 12.88
CA GLU A 192 -0.82 -25.15 11.51
C GLU A 192 -0.30 -23.71 11.44
N LEU A 193 -0.73 -22.84 12.36
CA LEU A 193 -0.29 -21.46 12.38
C LEU A 193 1.22 -21.34 12.70
N HIS A 194 1.74 -22.16 13.61
CA HIS A 194 3.19 -22.25 13.86
C HIS A 194 3.95 -22.59 12.58
N GLN A 195 3.53 -23.67 11.89
CA GLN A 195 4.18 -24.08 10.64
C GLN A 195 4.15 -22.98 9.57
N VAL A 196 3.04 -22.24 9.48
CA VAL A 196 2.90 -21.12 8.55
C VAL A 196 3.85 -19.98 8.92
N LEU A 197 3.88 -19.57 10.19
CA LEU A 197 4.69 -18.45 10.66
C LEU A 197 6.19 -18.73 10.63
N ASP A 198 6.61 -19.98 10.85
CA ASP A 198 8.03 -20.37 10.72
C ASP A 198 8.55 -20.17 9.28
N GLY A 199 7.67 -20.21 8.28
CA GLY A 199 8.00 -19.93 6.88
C GLY A 199 8.26 -18.44 6.57
N ALA A 200 7.82 -17.52 7.43
CA ALA A 200 7.81 -16.08 7.17
C ALA A 200 9.20 -15.47 6.93
N ASN A 201 10.26 -16.07 7.47
CA ASN A 201 11.64 -15.62 7.25
C ASN A 201 12.14 -15.85 5.81
N THR A 202 11.43 -16.65 5.01
CA THR A 202 11.87 -17.07 3.65
C THR A 202 10.81 -16.88 2.57
N SER A 203 9.55 -16.71 2.96
CA SER A 203 8.41 -16.54 2.07
C SER A 203 7.40 -15.58 2.72
N PRO A 204 6.69 -14.74 1.96
CA PRO A 204 5.70 -13.84 2.54
C PRO A 204 4.55 -14.63 3.19
N VAL A 205 4.20 -14.21 4.41
CA VAL A 205 3.09 -14.75 5.19
C VAL A 205 2.21 -13.60 5.66
N CYS A 206 0.91 -13.71 5.38
CA CYS A 206 -0.07 -12.67 5.67
C CYS A 206 -1.22 -13.25 6.52
N PRO A 207 -1.16 -13.19 7.86
CA PRO A 207 -2.33 -13.48 8.69
C PRO A 207 -3.40 -12.38 8.58
N TRP A 208 -4.66 -12.78 8.46
CA TRP A 208 -5.82 -11.89 8.54
C TRP A 208 -6.21 -11.64 10.00
N ARG A 209 -5.98 -10.41 10.46
CA ARG A 209 -6.18 -9.98 11.85
C ARG A 209 -6.87 -8.62 11.87
N ASN A 210 -7.88 -8.48 12.72
CA ASN A 210 -8.63 -7.23 12.88
C ASN A 210 -9.15 -6.65 11.54
N ASN A 211 -9.65 -7.53 10.65
CA ASN A 211 -10.14 -7.20 9.31
C ASN A 211 -9.09 -6.64 8.34
N LEU A 212 -7.81 -6.99 8.54
CA LEU A 212 -6.71 -6.60 7.66
C LEU A 212 -5.71 -7.77 7.50
N TRP A 213 -5.12 -7.88 6.33
CA TRP A 213 -3.92 -8.68 6.08
C TRP A 213 -2.71 -7.97 6.70
N ILE A 214 -2.08 -8.62 7.67
CA ILE A 214 -0.92 -8.09 8.38
C ILE A 214 0.35 -8.73 7.83
N THR A 215 1.42 -7.95 7.68
CA THR A 215 2.72 -8.49 7.28
C THR A 215 3.37 -9.18 8.46
N VAL A 216 3.87 -10.40 8.28
CA VAL A 216 4.87 -10.99 9.19
C VAL A 216 6.24 -10.76 8.56
N LEU A 217 7.08 -9.97 9.22
CA LEU A 217 8.42 -9.61 8.73
C LEU A 217 9.45 -10.66 9.10
N SER A 218 9.41 -11.13 10.34
CA SER A 218 10.34 -12.12 10.85
C SER A 218 9.73 -12.93 12.00
N THR A 219 10.28 -14.12 12.22
CA THR A 219 9.93 -14.97 13.36
C THR A 219 11.20 -15.48 14.06
N GLU A 220 11.23 -15.38 15.39
CA GLU A 220 12.30 -15.92 16.23
C GLU A 220 11.81 -17.20 16.91
N GLU A 221 12.25 -18.36 16.39
CA GLU A 221 11.98 -19.72 16.92
C GLU A 221 10.57 -19.89 17.55
N GLY A 222 9.52 -19.46 16.83
CA GLY A 222 8.13 -19.61 17.24
C GLY A 222 7.70 -18.83 18.49
N THR A 223 8.50 -17.88 18.99
CA THR A 223 8.21 -17.14 20.22
C THR A 223 7.82 -15.70 19.96
N ASN A 224 8.70 -14.94 19.30
CA ASN A 224 8.46 -13.55 18.93
C ASN A 224 8.20 -13.45 17.43
N ILE A 225 7.15 -12.72 17.07
CA ILE A 225 6.73 -12.49 15.71
C ILE A 225 6.78 -11.00 15.47
N GLU A 226 7.64 -10.58 14.55
CA GLU A 226 7.69 -9.20 14.11
C GLU A 226 6.65 -8.98 13.01
N THR A 227 5.73 -8.05 13.24
CA THR A 227 4.66 -7.73 12.31
C THR A 227 4.70 -6.27 11.89
N TYR A 228 4.15 -5.99 10.71
CA TYR A 228 3.95 -4.64 10.22
C TYR A 228 2.50 -4.40 9.79
N HIS A 229 1.92 -3.35 10.35
CA HIS A 229 0.56 -2.89 10.07
C HIS A 229 0.62 -1.70 9.09
N SER A 230 0.39 -1.94 7.80
CA SER A 230 0.43 -0.89 6.76
C SER A 230 -0.67 0.18 6.90
N ASP A 231 -1.76 -0.11 7.62
CA ASP A 231 -2.82 0.88 7.94
C ASP A 231 -2.35 1.87 9.02
N LYS A 232 -1.78 1.32 10.10
CA LYS A 232 -1.31 2.10 11.26
C LYS A 232 0.12 2.61 11.10
N HIS A 233 0.82 2.16 10.06
CA HIS A 233 2.23 2.41 9.84
C HIS A 233 3.07 2.05 11.07
N GLU A 234 2.90 0.83 11.58
CA GLU A 234 3.43 0.42 12.89
C GLU A 234 4.09 -0.96 12.83
N TYR A 235 5.31 -1.04 13.38
CA TYR A 235 5.98 -2.29 13.71
C TYR A 235 5.54 -2.79 15.07
N LYS A 236 5.34 -4.11 15.21
CA LYS A 236 5.10 -4.74 16.50
C LYS A 236 5.92 -6.00 16.65
N ILE A 237 6.30 -6.26 17.90
CA ILE A 237 6.81 -7.57 18.32
C ILE A 237 5.71 -8.17 19.17
N GLU A 238 5.17 -9.29 18.73
CA GLU A 238 4.02 -9.96 19.35
C GLU A 238 4.40 -11.39 19.72
N SER A 239 3.75 -11.93 20.76
CA SER A 239 3.90 -13.34 21.07
C SER A 239 3.09 -14.20 20.08
N PHE A 240 3.45 -15.48 19.95
CA PHE A 240 2.65 -16.44 19.18
C PHE A 240 1.18 -16.46 19.63
N ASP A 241 0.92 -16.46 20.93
CA ASP A 241 -0.44 -16.51 21.46
C ASP A 241 -1.26 -15.27 21.07
N ASP A 242 -0.65 -14.08 21.02
CA ASP A 242 -1.31 -12.85 20.59
C ASP A 242 -1.68 -12.90 19.09
N VAL A 243 -0.79 -13.48 18.27
CA VAL A 243 -1.08 -13.68 16.84
C VAL A 243 -2.18 -14.72 16.66
N TYR A 244 -2.07 -15.87 17.31
CA TYR A 244 -3.04 -16.96 17.29
C TYR A 244 -4.47 -16.49 17.64
N GLN A 245 -4.63 -15.80 18.77
CA GLN A 245 -5.96 -15.37 19.25
C GLN A 245 -6.70 -14.41 18.31
N HIS A 246 -5.97 -13.75 17.41
CA HIS A 246 -6.52 -12.72 16.52
C HIS A 246 -6.47 -13.11 15.04
N THR A 247 -5.98 -14.31 14.71
CA THR A 247 -5.85 -14.79 13.33
C THR A 247 -6.97 -15.76 13.00
N THR A 248 -7.67 -15.52 11.90
CA THR A 248 -8.76 -16.40 11.42
C THR A 248 -8.48 -17.00 10.05
N TRP A 249 -7.75 -16.26 9.22
CA TRP A 249 -7.24 -16.70 7.92
C TRP A 249 -5.75 -16.39 7.84
N TYR A 250 -5.05 -17.07 6.95
CA TYR A 250 -3.71 -16.70 6.55
C TYR A 250 -3.56 -16.87 5.04
N ALA A 251 -2.60 -16.16 4.45
CA ALA A 251 -2.11 -16.41 3.12
C ALA A 251 -0.61 -16.72 3.15
N LYS A 252 -0.15 -17.63 2.29
CA LYS A 252 1.27 -17.93 2.03
C LYS A 252 1.45 -18.43 0.60
N LEU A 253 2.68 -18.40 0.10
CA LEU A 253 3.02 -19.09 -1.15
C LEU A 253 2.82 -20.61 -1.02
N GLU A 254 2.38 -21.24 -2.10
CA GLU A 254 2.34 -22.69 -2.18
C GLU A 254 3.76 -23.25 -2.35
N GLU A 255 4.04 -24.40 -1.75
CA GLU A 255 5.31 -25.10 -1.99
C GLU A 255 5.30 -25.58 -3.45
N SER A 256 6.26 -25.12 -4.24
CA SER A 256 6.43 -25.58 -5.62
C SER A 256 6.80 -27.07 -5.63
N LEU A 257 5.90 -27.89 -6.20
CA LEU A 257 6.05 -29.34 -6.38
C LEU A 257 7.24 -29.73 -7.27
#